data_AF-A0A246T012-F1
#
_entry.id   AF-A0A246T012-F1
#
_cell.length_a   1.000
_cell.length_b   1.000
_cell.length_c   1.000
_cell.angle_alpha   90.00
_cell.angle_beta   90.00
_cell.angle_gamma   90.00
#
_symmetry.space_group_name_H-M   'P 1'
#
loop_
_entity.id
_entity.type
_entity.pdbx_description
1 polymer ?
#
loop_
_entity_poly.entity_id
_entity_poly.type
_entity_poly.pdbx_seq_one_letter_code
_entity_poly.pdbx_strand_id
1 'polypeptide(L)' 'MSRAVVFGIAGDTKLWVADLDAGTVKQLAPAGELAKIADLRKAGATIVKKVDFAVAVSTAKAVFSGHFEPHPDQH' A
#
# COMPACT_ATOMS: atom_id res chain seq x y z
N MET A 1 19.03 0.80 -2.82
CA MET A 1 17.84 0.77 -1.93
C MET A 1 16.65 1.26 -2.73
N SER A 2 15.50 0.58 -2.67
CA SER A 2 14.27 1.10 -3.29
C SER A 2 13.74 2.25 -2.42
N ARG A 3 13.51 3.43 -2.99
CA ARG A 3 13.02 4.62 -2.28
C ARG A 3 11.64 5.09 -2.75
N ALA A 4 11.03 4.31 -3.64
CA ALA A 4 9.64 4.45 -4.03
C ALA A 4 8.90 3.12 -3.84
N VAL A 5 7.66 3.20 -3.35
CA VAL A 5 6.80 2.04 -3.11
C VAL A 5 5.48 2.25 -3.84
N VAL A 6 5.10 1.29 -4.68
CA VAL A 6 3.76 1.22 -5.25
C VAL A 6 2.91 0.34 -4.34
N PHE A 7 1.77 0.86 -3.91
CA PHE A 7 0.86 0.15 -3.02
C PHE A 7 -0.58 0.47 -3.36
N GLY A 8 -1.51 -0.29 -2.79
CA GLY A 8 -2.85 0.23 -2.59
C GLY A 8 -3.53 -0.44 -1.42
N ILE A 9 -4.71 0.05 -1.10
CA ILE A 9 -5.44 -0.27 0.12
C ILE A 9 -6.52 -1.30 -0.18
N ALA A 10 -6.65 -2.35 0.63
CA ALA A 10 -7.73 -3.33 0.48
C ALA A 10 -9.09 -2.63 0.50
N GLY A 11 -9.99 -2.99 -0.42
CA GLY A 11 -11.26 -2.28 -0.62
C GLY A 11 -11.16 -1.01 -1.48
N ASP A 12 -9.96 -0.53 -1.80
CA ASP A 12 -9.72 0.56 -2.78
C ASP A 12 -9.25 0.00 -4.13
N THR A 13 -9.82 0.51 -5.20
CA THR A 13 -9.49 0.17 -6.59
C THR A 13 -8.30 0.96 -7.13
N LYS A 14 -7.89 2.02 -6.44
CA LYS A 14 -6.78 2.89 -6.83
C LYS A 14 -5.43 2.29 -6.42
N LEU A 15 -4.41 2.72 -7.16
CA LEU A 15 -3.02 2.51 -6.81
C LEU A 15 -2.37 3.84 -6.47
N TRP A 16 -1.34 3.75 -5.63
CA TRP A 16 -0.61 4.87 -5.11
C TRP A 16 0.89 4.59 -5.22
N VAL A 17 1.67 5.63 -5.44
CA VAL A 17 3.12 5.59 -5.33
C VAL A 17 3.52 6.55 -4.22
N ALA A 18 4.25 6.04 -3.24
CA ALA A 18 4.97 6.84 -2.25
C ALA A 18 6.40 7.00 -2.71
N ASP A 19 6.82 8.25 -2.92
CA ASP A 19 8.22 8.63 -3.11
C ASP A 19 8.76 9.12 -1.76
N LEU A 20 9.67 8.33 -1.18
CA LEU A 20 10.22 8.58 0.15
C LEU A 20 11.35 9.62 0.13
N ASP A 21 11.92 9.91 -1.04
CA ASP A 21 12.89 10.99 -1.20
C ASP A 21 12.20 12.34 -1.29
N ALA A 22 11.13 12.41 -2.09
CA ALA A 22 10.33 13.61 -2.20
C ALA A 22 9.37 13.82 -1.01
N GLY A 23 9.10 12.77 -0.23
CA GLY A 23 8.11 12.79 0.84
C GLY A 23 6.68 12.96 0.31
N THR A 24 6.37 12.40 -0.87
CA THR A 24 5.07 12.60 -1.53
C THR A 24 4.36 11.29 -1.80
N VAL A 25 3.02 11.33 -1.80
CA VAL A 25 2.17 10.22 -2.23
C VAL A 25 1.30 10.70 -3.38
N LYS A 26 1.28 9.96 -4.49
CA LYS A 26 0.49 10.29 -5.69
C LYS A 26 -0.33 9.11 -6.13
N GLN A 27 -1.54 9.38 -6.63
CA GLN A 27 -2.34 8.36 -7.28
C GLN A 27 -1.65 7.95 -8.58
N LEU A 28 -1.59 6.64 -8.83
CA LEU A 28 -0.97 6.04 -10.00
C LEU A 28 -2.07 5.40 -10.85
N ALA A 29 -2.19 5.81 -12.11
CA ALA A 29 -2.99 5.10 -13.09
C ALA A 29 -2.18 3.90 -13.60
N PRO A 30 -2.60 2.65 -13.33
CA PRO A 30 -1.84 1.49 -13.77
C PRO A 30 -1.81 1.39 -15.30
N ALA A 31 -0.61 1.17 -15.85
CA ALA A 31 -0.40 0.95 -17.27
C ALA A 31 0.60 -0.20 -17.48
N GLY A 32 0.52 -0.84 -18.65
CA GLY A 32 1.43 -1.93 -19.03
C GLY A 32 1.39 -3.11 -18.05
N GLU A 33 2.56 -3.59 -17.65
CA GLU A 33 2.70 -4.72 -16.72
C GLU A 33 2.11 -4.42 -15.33
N LEU A 34 2.12 -3.15 -14.91
CA LEU A 34 1.53 -2.74 -13.64
C LEU A 34 0.01 -2.95 -13.61
N ALA A 35 -0.67 -2.84 -14.75
CA ALA A 35 -2.10 -3.13 -14.86
C ALA A 35 -2.40 -4.61 -14.62
N LYS A 36 -1.57 -5.52 -15.18
CA LYS A 36 -1.71 -6.96 -14.95
C LYS A 36 -1.55 -7.31 -13.47
N ILE A 37 -0.56 -6.70 -12.81
CA ILE A 37 -0.32 -6.88 -11.37
C ILE A 37 -1.48 -6.30 -10.55
N ALA A 38 -2.02 -5.15 -10.97
CA ALA A 38 -3.21 -4.56 -10.34
C ALA A 38 -4.43 -5.49 -10.43
N ASP A 39 -4.62 -6.18 -11.55
CA ASP A 39 -5.71 -7.14 -11.72
C ASP A 39 -5.52 -8.40 -10.87
N LEU A 40 -4.28 -8.90 -10.73
CA LEU A 40 -3.98 -9.97 -9.77
C LEU A 40 -4.32 -9.56 -8.33
N ARG A 41 -4.03 -8.31 -7.96
CA ARG A 41 -4.41 -7.75 -6.66
C ARG A 41 -5.93 -7.68 -6.48
N LYS A 42 -6.69 -7.31 -7.52
CA LYS A 42 -8.17 -7.35 -7.48
C LYS A 42 -8.71 -8.77 -7.26
N ALA A 43 -7.99 -9.78 -7.74
CA ALA A 43 -8.30 -11.20 -7.48
C ALA A 43 -7.90 -11.68 -6.08
N GLY A 44 -7.43 -10.78 -5.21
CA GLY A 44 -7.05 -11.10 -3.82
C GLY A 44 -5.58 -11.49 -3.63
N ALA A 45 -4.75 -11.39 -4.67
CA ALA A 45 -3.33 -11.71 -4.54
C ALA A 45 -2.55 -10.60 -3.78
N THR A 46 -1.67 -11.03 -2.87
CA THR A 46 -0.71 -10.14 -2.20
C THR A 46 0.62 -10.19 -2.94
N ILE A 47 1.03 -9.05 -3.52
CA ILE A 47 2.33 -8.91 -4.19
C ILE A 47 3.22 -7.99 -3.37
N VAL A 48 4.27 -8.54 -2.76
CA VAL A 48 5.26 -7.80 -1.98
C VAL A 48 6.65 -8.09 -2.53
N LYS A 49 7.39 -7.04 -2.91
CA LYS A 49 8.75 -7.17 -3.44
C LYS A 49 9.63 -6.08 -2.87
N LYS A 50 10.70 -6.48 -2.17
CA LYS A 50 11.65 -5.56 -1.52
C LYS A 50 11.00 -4.59 -0.51
N VAL A 51 9.88 -4.98 0.07
CA VAL A 51 9.21 -4.31 1.19
C VAL A 51 9.17 -5.34 2.32
N ASP A 52 9.75 -4.99 3.47
CA ASP A 52 9.88 -5.89 4.63
C ASP A 52 8.63 -5.85 5.53
N PHE A 53 8.04 -4.67 5.69
CA PHE A 53 6.85 -4.43 6.50
C PHE A 53 5.94 -3.40 5.85
N ALA A 54 4.65 -3.70 5.72
CA ALA A 54 3.63 -2.77 5.24
C ALA A 54 2.29 -3.10 5.88
N VAL A 55 1.66 -2.10 6.50
CA VAL A 55 0.35 -2.25 7.11
C VAL A 55 -0.52 -1.06 6.74
N ALA A 56 -1.74 -1.34 6.27
CA ALA A 56 -2.74 -0.32 6.03
C ALA A 56 -3.44 0.06 7.34
N VAL A 57 -3.60 1.36 7.58
CA VAL A 57 -4.24 1.91 8.77
C VAL A 57 -5.36 2.87 8.40
N SER A 58 -6.31 3.06 9.30
CA SER A 58 -7.48 3.93 9.07
C SER A 58 -7.11 5.41 8.97
N THR A 59 -6.09 5.88 9.72
CA THR A 59 -5.62 7.27 9.66
C THR A 59 -4.11 7.38 9.88
N ALA A 60 -3.48 8.36 9.25
CA ALA A 60 -2.07 8.68 9.50
C ALA A 60 -1.84 9.12 10.97
N LYS A 61 -2.82 9.82 11.56
CA LYS A 61 -2.75 10.28 12.96
C LYS A 61 -2.61 9.10 13.94
N ALA A 62 -3.33 8.00 13.72
CA ALA A 62 -3.21 6.81 14.56
C ALA A 62 -1.75 6.30 14.61
N VAL A 63 -1.10 6.19 13.45
CA VAL A 63 0.30 5.78 13.34
C VAL A 63 1.24 6.77 14.04
N PHE A 64 1.07 8.07 13.82
CA PHE A 64 1.92 9.08 14.46
C PHE A 64 1.74 9.16 15.98
N SER A 65 0.59 8.74 16.50
CA SER A 65 0.36 8.60 17.94
C SER A 65 0.91 7.29 18.53
N GLY A 66 1.50 6.41 17.72
CA GLY A 66 1.96 5.08 18.15
C GLY A 66 0.82 4.09 18.41
N HIS A 67 -0.41 4.43 18.01
CA HIS A 67 -1.58 3.58 18.19
C HIS A 67 -1.78 2.70 16.96
N PHE A 68 -1.67 1.40 17.15
CA PHE A 68 -2.05 0.40 16.15
C PHE A 68 -3.31 -0.30 16.65
N GLU A 69 -4.43 -0.14 15.95
CA GLU A 69 -5.63 -0.96 16.19
C GLU A 69 -5.43 -2.29 15.44
N PRO A 70 -5.25 -3.42 16.15
CA PRO A 70 -5.24 -4.72 15.51
C PRO A 70 -6.63 -5.01 14.91
N HIS A 71 -6.64 -5.67 13.75
CA HIS A 71 -7.87 -6.16 13.13
C HIS A 71 -8.66 -7.02 14.14
N PRO A 72 -10.00 -6.90 14.22
CA PRO A 72 -10.80 -7.50 15.29
C PRO A 72 -10.83 -9.04 15.34
N ASP A 73 -10.15 -9.76 14.46
CA ASP A 73 -10.22 -11.22 14.34
C ASP A 73 -8.89 -11.96 14.65
N GLN A 74 -8.04 -11.43 15.54
CA GLN A 74 -6.82 -12.12 15.99
C GLN A 74 -6.82 -12.21 17.52
N HIS A 75 -7.42 -13.27 18.05
CA HIS A 75 -7.18 -13.80 19.40
C HIS A 75 -5.96 -14.72 19.39
#